data_AF-A0A1E3WP58-F1
#
_entry.id   AF-A0A1E3WP58-F1
#
_cell.length_a   1.000
_cell.length_b   1.000
_cell.length_c   1.000
_cell.angle_alpha   90.00
_cell.angle_beta   90.00
_cell.angle_gamma   90.00
#
_symmetry.space_group_name_H-M   'P 1'
#
loop_
_entity.id
_entity.type
_entity.pdbx_description
1 polymer ?
#
loop_
_entity_poly.entity_id
_entity_poly.type
_entity_poly.pdbx_seq_one_letter_code
_entity_poly.pdbx_strand_id
1 'polypeptide(L)'
;MLLTGEALFIGALLDALIGPNLFVPGEPFLLAAGYQLQQGVWSGLIAVFVGAILGDHISYFIGRYLGGRAQRKLSAWQPKTRRPIARCRRLMHQKGNYVLTFARLLGPIAWVVPFMAGSNKISWRRFAAFDLVGVLLGVGQFVMWGYLLAIGVDQFPLLTQAQAVLVEHQYLLLILICCIVFLYFGRKLRWRFLFAKSTLFVFLLMLLANYSHFFWFADDFQKQPRDESYKQVVVDANQLLFKAYPGKSGVFDAQAINVVYIGEPPRSLMKTLGWIENQTFSRNDIEFKDYLRLLRAKTPPVSDLFWHGSPQEMAFQLPGDLMHRSHIRWWQVGIDGSTEKPMWAGALSYDNGLQFTPYSGIFTVLHSIDPNVDIERDRLAAQIARLLPHHLTLLQPLSKPRRQDDEHDYSTDGRILMIQEQSLLAIQSHRS
;
A
#
# COMPACT_ATOMS: atom_id res chain seq x y z
N MET A 1 5.70 13.03 -20.00
CA MET A 1 6.61 13.75 -20.91
C MET A 1 8.01 13.25 -20.63
N LEU A 2 8.59 12.43 -21.51
CA LEU A 2 9.95 11.90 -21.31
C LEU A 2 10.95 13.04 -21.41
N LEU A 3 11.88 13.14 -20.46
CA LEU A 3 12.98 14.11 -20.54
C LEU A 3 13.77 13.87 -21.82
N THR A 4 14.11 14.93 -22.55
CA THR A 4 14.95 14.79 -23.75
C THR A 4 16.35 14.30 -23.37
N GLY A 5 17.04 13.60 -24.28
CA GLY A 5 18.42 13.16 -24.06
C GLY A 5 19.35 14.33 -23.67
N GLU A 6 19.08 15.53 -24.17
CA GLU A 6 19.80 16.76 -23.81
C GLU A 6 19.62 17.13 -22.33
N ALA A 7 18.40 17.07 -21.81
CA ALA A 7 18.12 17.35 -20.39
C ALA A 7 18.82 16.32 -19.48
N LEU A 8 18.81 15.05 -19.89
CA LEU A 8 19.50 13.97 -19.17
C LEU A 8 21.03 14.16 -19.18
N PHE A 9 21.59 14.56 -20.31
CA PHE A 9 23.01 14.89 -20.45
C PHE A 9 23.41 16.04 -19.53
N ILE A 10 22.66 17.17 -19.58
CA ILE A 10 22.95 18.35 -18.77
C ILE A 10 22.82 18.04 -17.29
N GLY A 11 21.78 17.29 -16.88
CA GLY A 11 21.60 16.86 -15.50
C GLY A 11 22.79 16.06 -14.98
N ALA A 12 23.21 15.02 -15.71
CA ALA A 12 24.37 14.20 -15.34
C ALA A 12 25.70 14.95 -15.37
N LEU A 13 25.86 15.90 -16.31
CA LEU A 13 27.04 16.76 -16.40
C LEU A 13 27.15 17.68 -15.19
N LEU A 14 26.07 18.36 -14.81
CA LEU A 14 26.06 19.30 -13.69
C LEU A 14 26.20 18.59 -12.34
N ASP A 15 25.64 17.39 -12.22
CA ASP A 15 25.83 16.52 -11.06
C ASP A 15 27.29 16.08 -10.90
N ALA A 16 27.98 15.74 -11.98
CA ALA A 16 29.40 15.36 -11.94
C ALA A 16 30.35 16.57 -11.77
N LEU A 17 29.88 17.78 -12.05
CA LEU A 17 30.72 18.97 -12.00
C LEU A 17 30.89 19.52 -10.57
N ILE A 18 32.13 19.86 -10.23
CA ILE A 18 32.45 20.52 -8.97
C ILE A 18 31.72 21.87 -8.85
N GLY A 19 30.77 21.97 -7.91
CA GLY A 19 30.00 23.18 -7.63
C GLY A 19 28.52 23.05 -7.98
N PRO A 20 28.13 22.95 -9.27
CA PRO A 20 26.73 22.85 -9.68
C PRO A 20 25.96 21.68 -9.07
N ASN A 21 26.63 20.58 -8.74
CA ASN A 21 26.06 19.44 -8.02
C ASN A 21 25.25 19.84 -6.76
N LEU A 22 25.65 20.92 -6.07
CA LEU A 22 24.96 21.39 -4.86
C LEU A 22 23.50 21.82 -5.13
N PHE A 23 23.20 22.18 -6.38
CA PHE A 23 21.88 22.66 -6.80
C PHE A 23 21.15 21.69 -7.71
N VAL A 24 21.88 20.77 -8.37
CA VAL A 24 21.33 19.84 -9.36
C VAL A 24 21.56 18.40 -8.87
N PRO A 25 20.56 17.76 -8.25
CA PRO A 25 20.66 16.35 -7.88
C PRO A 25 20.64 15.49 -9.15
N GLY A 26 21.66 14.64 -9.35
CA GLY A 26 21.78 13.80 -10.54
C GLY A 26 20.83 12.60 -10.56
N GLU A 27 20.44 12.07 -9.39
CA GLU A 27 19.72 10.81 -9.28
C GLU A 27 18.43 10.74 -10.10
N PRO A 28 17.57 11.79 -10.14
CA PRO A 28 16.37 11.79 -10.97
C PRO A 28 16.67 11.61 -12.47
N PHE A 29 17.73 12.21 -12.98
CA PHE A 29 18.12 12.10 -14.40
C PHE A 29 18.63 10.69 -14.71
N LEU A 30 19.41 10.08 -13.81
CA LEU A 30 19.93 8.72 -13.99
C LEU A 30 18.79 7.67 -13.97
N LEU A 31 17.83 7.83 -13.05
CA LEU A 31 16.64 6.98 -12.98
C LEU A 31 15.76 7.14 -14.24
N ALA A 32 15.58 8.38 -14.71
CA ALA A 32 14.81 8.65 -15.93
C ALA A 32 15.44 8.03 -17.19
N ALA A 33 16.78 7.98 -17.26
CA ALA A 33 17.49 7.29 -18.33
C ALA A 33 17.24 5.76 -18.30
N GLY A 34 17.20 5.16 -17.11
CA GLY A 34 16.80 3.75 -16.93
C GLY A 34 15.37 3.48 -17.38
N TYR A 35 14.45 4.39 -17.06
CA TYR A 35 13.06 4.31 -17.50
C TYR A 35 12.93 4.39 -19.03
N GLN A 36 13.68 5.28 -19.69
CA GLN A 36 13.73 5.35 -21.16
C GLN A 36 14.31 4.10 -21.80
N LEU A 37 15.33 3.50 -21.17
CA LEU A 37 15.93 2.27 -21.65
C LEU A 37 14.93 1.12 -21.70
N GLN A 38 14.03 1.02 -20.71
CA GLN A 38 12.96 0.02 -20.70
C GLN A 38 11.97 0.20 -21.85
N GLN A 39 11.74 1.44 -22.27
CA GLN A 39 10.90 1.78 -23.41
C GLN A 39 11.61 1.59 -24.77
N GLY A 40 12.83 1.06 -24.77
CA GLY A 40 13.64 0.85 -25.98
C GLY A 40 14.37 2.11 -26.47
N VAL A 41 14.41 3.19 -25.68
CA VAL A 41 15.10 4.44 -26.04
C VAL A 41 16.50 4.47 -25.41
N TRP A 42 17.52 4.24 -26.22
CA TRP A 42 18.91 4.14 -25.77
C TRP A 42 19.63 5.49 -25.66
N SER A 43 19.08 6.54 -26.25
CA SER A 43 19.71 7.87 -26.27
C SER A 43 19.89 8.47 -24.88
N GLY A 44 18.91 8.26 -23.98
CA GLY A 44 18.99 8.70 -22.59
C GLY A 44 20.13 8.05 -21.82
N LEU A 45 20.36 6.75 -22.02
CA LEU A 45 21.47 6.00 -21.42
C LEU A 45 22.82 6.60 -21.83
N ILE A 46 23.03 6.78 -23.14
CA ILE A 46 24.28 7.33 -23.67
C ILE A 46 24.49 8.76 -23.13
N ALA A 47 23.43 9.57 -23.10
CA ALA A 47 23.47 10.94 -22.60
C ALA A 47 23.96 11.03 -21.15
N VAL A 48 23.41 10.24 -20.22
CA VAL A 48 23.84 10.29 -18.81
C VAL A 48 25.27 9.79 -18.61
N PHE A 49 25.69 8.76 -19.36
CA PHE A 49 27.05 8.25 -19.30
C PHE A 49 28.08 9.26 -19.80
N VAL A 50 27.82 9.87 -20.96
CA VAL A 50 28.72 10.88 -21.53
C VAL A 50 28.73 12.14 -20.67
N GLY A 51 27.58 12.57 -20.15
CA GLY A 51 27.49 13.71 -19.24
C GLY A 51 28.29 13.50 -17.96
N ALA A 52 28.14 12.33 -17.33
CA ALA A 52 28.89 11.96 -16.13
C ALA A 52 30.41 11.94 -16.36
N ILE A 53 30.88 11.28 -17.42
CA ILE A 53 32.30 11.19 -17.77
C ILE A 53 32.88 12.59 -18.03
N LEU A 54 32.19 13.41 -18.84
CA LEU A 54 32.66 14.76 -19.16
C LEU A 54 32.73 15.64 -17.92
N GLY A 55 31.73 15.58 -17.03
CA GLY A 55 31.73 16.37 -15.80
C GLY A 55 32.89 15.98 -14.87
N ASP A 56 33.15 14.68 -14.72
CA ASP A 56 34.28 14.17 -13.93
C ASP A 56 35.62 14.64 -14.52
N HIS A 57 35.76 14.60 -15.85
CA HIS A 57 36.97 15.07 -16.54
C HIS A 57 37.20 16.57 -16.39
N ILE A 58 36.15 17.39 -16.56
CA ILE A 58 36.24 18.84 -16.35
C ILE A 58 36.62 19.13 -14.89
N SER A 59 35.97 18.47 -13.93
CA SER A 59 36.29 18.57 -12.49
C SER A 59 37.75 18.18 -12.21
N TYR A 60 38.26 17.14 -12.85
CA TYR A 60 39.66 16.72 -12.75
C TYR A 60 40.63 17.80 -13.26
N PHE A 61 40.37 18.37 -14.44
CA PHE A 61 41.24 19.42 -14.99
C PHE A 61 41.17 20.71 -14.15
N ILE A 62 39.99 21.11 -13.68
CA ILE A 62 39.83 22.20 -12.72
C ILE A 62 40.69 21.92 -11.48
N GLY A 63 40.65 20.71 -10.94
CA GLY A 63 41.51 20.28 -9.83
C GLY A 63 42.99 20.37 -10.16
N ARG A 64 43.40 19.95 -11.35
CA ARG A 64 44.80 19.92 -11.79
C ARG A 64 45.42 21.29 -11.95
N TYR A 65 44.67 22.25 -12.50
CA TYR A 65 45.16 23.61 -12.76
C TYR A 65 44.89 24.58 -11.61
N LEU A 66 43.69 24.52 -11.01
CA LEU A 66 43.23 25.51 -10.02
C LEU A 66 43.25 24.96 -8.58
N GLY A 67 43.35 23.65 -8.39
CA GLY A 67 43.18 23.01 -7.09
C GLY A 67 44.14 23.50 -6.00
N GLY A 68 45.42 23.70 -6.33
CA GLY A 68 46.40 24.21 -5.36
C GLY A 68 46.16 25.66 -4.92
N ARG A 69 45.49 26.48 -5.75
CA ARG A 69 45.07 27.85 -5.39
C ARG A 69 43.76 27.81 -4.60
N ALA A 70 42.79 27.02 -5.07
CA ALA A 70 41.48 26.86 -4.44
C ALA A 70 41.60 26.29 -3.02
N GLN A 71 42.40 25.24 -2.80
CA GLN A 71 42.62 24.65 -1.48
C GLN A 71 43.27 25.64 -0.51
N ARG A 72 44.23 26.46 -0.98
CA ARG A 72 44.86 27.51 -0.15
C ARG A 72 43.86 28.61 0.23
N LYS A 73 43.06 29.09 -0.72
CA LYS A 73 42.01 30.09 -0.48
C LYS A 73 40.95 29.57 0.49
N LEU A 74 40.48 28.33 0.30
CA LEU A 74 39.51 27.67 1.17
C LEU A 74 40.08 27.45 2.58
N SER A 75 41.34 27.03 2.70
CA SER A 75 42.02 26.82 3.99
C SER A 75 42.33 28.12 4.74
N ALA A 76 42.36 29.26 4.05
CA ALA A 76 42.50 30.59 4.63
C ALA A 76 41.14 31.13 5.09
N TRP A 77 40.09 30.95 4.27
CA TRP A 77 38.73 31.38 4.58
C TRP A 77 38.07 30.53 5.69
N GLN A 78 38.27 29.21 5.66
CA GLN A 78 37.67 28.28 6.61
C GLN A 78 38.72 27.29 7.14
N PRO A 79 39.47 27.63 8.19
CA PRO A 79 40.59 26.82 8.70
C PRO A 79 40.23 25.38 9.08
N LYS A 80 38.97 25.12 9.46
CA LYS A 80 38.45 23.77 9.79
C LYS A 80 38.55 22.79 8.62
N THR A 81 38.62 23.26 7.37
CA THR A 81 38.74 22.41 6.16
C THR A 81 40.13 21.81 5.96
N ARG A 82 41.17 22.33 6.64
CA ARG A 82 42.56 21.83 6.49
C ARG A 82 42.70 20.36 6.86
N ARG A 83 42.07 19.93 7.96
CA ARG A 83 42.18 18.56 8.49
C ARG A 83 41.46 17.54 7.59
N PRO A 84 40.20 17.79 7.12
CA PRO A 84 39.56 16.97 6.10
C PRO A 84 40.36 16.86 4.80
N ILE A 85 40.88 17.97 4.25
CA ILE A 85 41.66 17.98 3.01
C ILE A 85 42.94 17.14 3.16
N ALA A 86 43.66 17.29 4.28
CA ALA A 86 44.85 16.49 4.56
C ALA A 86 44.53 15.00 4.70
N ARG A 87 43.42 14.64 5.37
CA ARG A 87 42.95 13.26 5.48
C ARG A 87 42.61 12.68 4.11
N CYS A 88 41.91 13.44 3.28
CA CYS A 88 41.57 13.06 1.91
C CYS A 88 42.82 12.83 1.05
N ARG A 89 43.82 13.71 1.15
CA ARG A 89 45.12 13.57 0.48
C ARG A 89 45.85 12.29 0.91
N ARG A 90 45.88 11.99 2.22
CA ARG A 90 46.45 10.73 2.73
C ARG A 90 45.68 9.51 2.19
N LEU A 91 44.36 9.56 2.14
CA LEU A 91 43.51 8.50 1.63
C LEU A 91 43.72 8.26 0.13
N MET A 92 43.83 9.33 -0.66
CA MET A 92 44.18 9.26 -2.09
C MET A 92 45.57 8.66 -2.31
N HIS A 93 46.54 8.95 -1.43
CA HIS A 93 47.88 8.37 -1.53
C HIS A 93 47.91 6.88 -1.15
N GLN A 94 47.16 6.46 -0.13
CA GLN A 94 47.16 5.07 0.35
C GLN A 94 46.25 4.14 -0.46
N LYS A 95 45.06 4.63 -0.85
CA LYS A 95 43.98 3.83 -1.45
C LYS A 95 43.43 4.46 -2.75
N GLY A 96 44.24 5.26 -3.46
CA GLY A 96 43.78 6.09 -4.57
C GLY A 96 42.97 5.36 -5.64
N ASN A 97 43.37 4.17 -6.06
CA ASN A 97 42.64 3.40 -7.08
C ASN A 97 41.23 3.01 -6.62
N TYR A 98 41.11 2.50 -5.39
CA TYR A 98 39.82 2.13 -4.80
C TYR A 98 38.95 3.36 -4.60
N VAL A 99 39.53 4.48 -4.13
CA VAL A 99 38.79 5.72 -3.96
C VAL A 99 38.25 6.21 -5.31
N LEU A 100 39.07 6.21 -6.37
CA LEU A 100 38.61 6.62 -7.70
C LEU A 100 37.49 5.74 -8.23
N THR A 101 37.58 4.42 -8.02
CA THR A 101 36.61 3.46 -8.56
C THR A 101 35.29 3.48 -7.79
N PHE A 102 35.34 3.51 -6.46
CA PHE A 102 34.14 3.33 -5.61
C PHE A 102 33.56 4.65 -5.07
N ALA A 103 34.20 5.80 -5.32
CA ALA A 103 33.71 7.08 -4.78
C ALA A 103 32.28 7.43 -5.20
N ARG A 104 31.90 7.11 -6.43
CA ARG A 104 30.54 7.36 -6.94
C ARG A 104 29.45 6.61 -6.17
N LEU A 105 29.78 5.47 -5.55
CA LEU A 105 28.85 4.69 -4.74
C LEU A 105 28.64 5.28 -3.34
N LEU A 106 29.50 6.23 -2.92
CA LEU A 106 29.45 6.86 -1.59
C LEU A 106 28.58 8.12 -1.55
N GLY A 107 27.80 8.39 -2.61
CA GLY A 107 26.82 9.48 -2.67
C GLY A 107 27.46 10.88 -2.61
N PRO A 108 27.22 11.71 -1.56
CA PRO A 108 27.58 13.14 -1.54
C PRO A 108 29.07 13.47 -1.68
N ILE A 109 29.96 12.48 -1.57
CA ILE A 109 31.41 12.69 -1.64
C ILE A 109 31.92 12.57 -3.10
N ALA A 110 31.14 11.94 -3.98
CA ALA A 110 31.55 11.54 -5.32
C ALA A 110 32.07 12.71 -6.18
N TRP A 111 31.33 13.82 -6.25
CA TRP A 111 31.65 14.99 -7.08
C TRP A 111 32.97 15.70 -6.68
N VAL A 112 33.45 15.49 -5.45
CA VAL A 112 34.71 16.08 -4.97
C VAL A 112 35.93 15.27 -5.43
N VAL A 113 35.76 13.97 -5.69
CA VAL A 113 36.87 13.05 -5.93
C VAL A 113 37.63 13.35 -7.23
N PRO A 114 36.99 13.62 -8.38
CA PRO A 114 37.71 14.00 -9.60
C PRO A 114 38.59 15.23 -9.41
N PHE A 115 38.07 16.28 -8.76
CA PHE A 115 38.82 17.48 -8.42
C PHE A 115 40.00 17.20 -7.47
N MET A 116 39.79 16.34 -6.47
CA MET A 116 40.85 15.92 -5.56
C MET A 116 41.93 15.08 -6.25
N ALA A 117 41.55 14.25 -7.21
CA ALA A 117 42.49 13.48 -8.03
C ALA A 117 43.37 14.41 -8.89
N GLY A 118 42.76 15.42 -9.52
CA GLY A 118 43.45 16.44 -10.29
C GLY A 118 44.42 17.26 -9.44
N SER A 119 43.97 17.73 -8.27
CA SER A 119 44.78 18.57 -7.37
C SER A 119 45.94 17.82 -6.71
N ASN A 120 45.84 16.50 -6.57
CA ASN A 120 46.95 15.63 -6.18
C ASN A 120 47.85 15.18 -7.35
N LYS A 121 47.65 15.72 -8.56
CA LYS A 121 48.44 15.45 -9.77
C LYS A 121 48.48 13.97 -10.19
N ILE A 122 47.45 13.19 -9.88
CA ILE A 122 47.30 11.82 -10.41
C ILE A 122 47.35 11.89 -11.94
N SER A 123 48.02 10.93 -12.61
CA SER A 123 48.12 10.94 -14.07
C SER A 123 46.73 10.78 -14.72
N TRP A 124 46.47 11.53 -15.79
CA TRP A 124 45.15 11.55 -16.44
C TRP A 124 44.70 10.15 -16.91
N ARG A 125 45.61 9.37 -17.51
CA ARG A 125 45.31 8.00 -17.96
C ARG A 125 44.84 7.10 -16.81
N ARG A 126 45.48 7.22 -15.65
CA ARG A 126 45.12 6.43 -14.45
C ARG A 126 43.77 6.88 -13.91
N PHE A 127 43.54 8.19 -13.85
CA PHE A 127 42.25 8.76 -13.47
C PHE A 127 41.14 8.25 -14.39
N ALA A 128 41.24 8.47 -15.70
CA ALA A 128 40.22 8.10 -16.68
C ALA A 128 39.86 6.60 -16.66
N ALA A 129 40.85 5.72 -16.47
CA ALA A 129 40.61 4.28 -16.40
C ALA A 129 39.77 3.87 -15.17
N PHE A 130 40.09 4.39 -13.98
CA PHE A 130 39.34 4.06 -12.76
C PHE A 130 38.02 4.83 -12.68
N ASP A 131 37.98 6.06 -13.19
CA ASP A 131 36.79 6.90 -13.29
C ASP A 131 35.72 6.23 -14.17
N LEU A 132 36.11 5.70 -15.35
CA LEU A 132 35.18 4.99 -16.23
C LEU A 132 34.50 3.80 -15.53
N VAL A 133 35.26 3.01 -14.77
CA VAL A 133 34.70 1.89 -13.99
C VAL A 133 33.77 2.43 -12.89
N GLY A 134 34.14 3.52 -12.22
CA GLY A 134 33.31 4.15 -11.20
C GLY A 134 32.02 4.75 -11.74
N VAL A 135 32.05 5.33 -12.95
CA VAL A 135 30.87 5.81 -13.66
C VAL A 135 29.98 4.63 -14.05
N LEU A 136 30.54 3.54 -14.60
CA LEU A 136 29.78 2.33 -14.94
C LEU A 136 29.06 1.74 -13.73
N LEU A 137 29.73 1.64 -12.58
CA LEU A 137 29.09 1.13 -11.36
C LEU A 137 28.09 2.13 -10.78
N GLY A 138 28.50 3.40 -10.65
CA GLY A 138 27.72 4.44 -9.99
C GLY A 138 26.51 4.92 -10.79
N VAL A 139 26.67 5.21 -12.08
CA VAL A 139 25.56 5.57 -12.97
C VAL A 139 24.75 4.33 -13.34
N GLY A 140 25.43 3.22 -13.64
CA GLY A 140 24.77 1.97 -14.03
C GLY A 140 23.80 1.43 -12.99
N GLN A 141 24.11 1.52 -11.68
CA GLN A 141 23.15 1.09 -10.65
C GLN A 141 21.86 1.92 -10.66
N PHE A 142 21.93 3.24 -10.86
CA PHE A 142 20.73 4.09 -10.89
C PHE A 142 19.93 3.88 -12.16
N VAL A 143 20.60 3.73 -13.31
CA VAL A 143 19.94 3.32 -14.55
C VAL A 143 19.25 1.96 -14.38
N MET A 144 19.90 0.99 -13.75
CA MET A 144 19.31 -0.32 -13.48
C MET A 144 18.07 -0.20 -12.59
N TRP A 145 18.13 0.58 -11.50
CA TRP A 145 16.97 0.84 -10.67
C TRP A 145 15.84 1.54 -11.43
N GLY A 146 16.15 2.51 -12.28
CA GLY A 146 15.16 3.17 -13.15
C GLY A 146 14.50 2.20 -14.14
N TYR A 147 15.28 1.29 -14.71
CA TYR A 147 14.79 0.24 -15.60
C TYR A 147 13.88 -0.75 -14.87
N LEU A 148 14.27 -1.20 -13.66
CA LEU A 148 13.45 -2.10 -12.83
C LEU A 148 12.14 -1.43 -12.39
N LEU A 149 12.17 -0.15 -12.01
CA LEU A 149 10.98 0.61 -11.67
C LEU A 149 10.03 0.75 -12.87
N ALA A 150 10.56 0.85 -14.09
CA ALA A 150 9.77 0.96 -15.31
C ALA A 150 9.05 -0.34 -15.69
N ILE A 151 9.61 -1.51 -15.35
CA ILE A 151 8.96 -2.82 -15.52
C ILE A 151 7.68 -2.91 -14.65
N GLY A 152 7.60 -2.12 -13.59
CA GLY A 152 6.49 -2.11 -12.66
C GLY A 152 6.76 -2.99 -11.46
N VAL A 153 6.30 -2.52 -10.30
CA VAL A 153 6.39 -3.24 -9.02
C VAL A 153 5.59 -4.53 -9.04
N ASP A 154 4.57 -4.63 -9.92
CA ASP A 154 3.64 -5.76 -10.00
C ASP A 154 4.27 -7.07 -10.49
N GLN A 155 5.40 -6.99 -11.20
CA GLN A 155 6.17 -8.17 -11.64
C GLN A 155 7.03 -8.77 -10.52
N PHE A 156 7.17 -8.07 -9.39
CA PHE A 156 7.97 -8.47 -8.23
C PHE A 156 7.07 -8.67 -7.01
N PRO A 157 6.60 -9.91 -6.73
CA PRO A 157 5.63 -10.18 -5.68
C PRO A 157 6.02 -9.62 -4.31
N LEU A 158 7.31 -9.65 -3.98
CA LEU A 158 7.84 -9.09 -2.73
C LEU A 158 7.69 -7.57 -2.63
N LEU A 159 7.90 -6.85 -3.73
CA LEU A 159 7.76 -5.40 -3.75
C LEU A 159 6.29 -4.98 -3.74
N THR A 160 5.41 -5.73 -4.41
CA THR A 160 3.96 -5.50 -4.37
C THR A 160 3.41 -5.69 -2.95
N GLN A 161 3.83 -6.76 -2.27
CA GLN A 161 3.47 -6.98 -0.86
C GLN A 161 4.03 -5.88 0.05
N ALA A 162 5.31 -5.51 -0.12
CA ALA A 162 5.92 -4.43 0.66
C ALA A 162 5.21 -3.08 0.44
N GLN A 163 4.85 -2.76 -0.81
CA GLN A 163 4.07 -1.56 -1.13
C GLN A 163 2.69 -1.60 -0.48
N ALA A 164 1.98 -2.73 -0.55
CA ALA A 164 0.68 -2.89 0.09
C ALA A 164 0.78 -2.66 1.61
N VAL A 165 1.77 -3.26 2.28
CA VAL A 165 2.02 -3.06 3.71
C VAL A 165 2.34 -1.60 4.03
N LEU A 166 3.19 -0.94 3.23
CA LEU A 166 3.55 0.47 3.44
C LEU A 166 2.37 1.42 3.27
N VAL A 167 1.57 1.23 2.22
CA VAL A 167 0.38 2.04 1.94
C VAL A 167 -0.65 1.85 3.05
N GLU A 168 -0.84 0.62 3.50
CA GLU A 168 -1.75 0.29 4.59
C GLU A 168 -1.30 0.92 5.92
N HIS A 169 -0.02 0.81 6.28
CA HIS A 169 0.52 1.31 7.57
C HIS A 169 0.98 2.77 7.54
N GLN A 170 0.65 3.53 6.49
CA GLN A 170 1.14 4.90 6.29
C GLN A 170 0.85 5.84 7.49
N TYR A 171 -0.31 5.70 8.12
CA TYR A 171 -0.68 6.52 9.28
C TYR A 171 0.16 6.18 10.50
N LEU A 172 0.41 4.90 10.78
CA LEU A 172 1.27 4.49 11.88
C LEU A 172 2.72 4.95 11.67
N LEU A 173 3.23 4.89 10.44
CA LEU A 173 4.55 5.41 10.09
C LEU A 173 4.63 6.93 10.30
N LEU A 174 3.60 7.67 9.90
CA LEU A 174 3.52 9.12 10.13
C LEU A 174 3.48 9.45 11.62
N ILE A 175 2.67 8.73 12.41
CA ILE A 175 2.61 8.88 13.87
C ILE A 175 3.99 8.63 14.48
N LEU A 176 4.68 7.57 14.05
CA LEU A 176 6.04 7.25 14.51
C LEU A 176 7.02 8.40 14.23
N ILE A 177 7.02 8.95 13.01
CA ILE A 177 7.86 10.09 12.63
C ILE A 177 7.53 11.31 13.50
N CYS A 178 6.25 11.65 13.64
CA CYS A 178 5.80 12.76 14.49
C CYS A 178 6.24 12.57 15.94
N CYS A 179 6.16 11.34 16.47
CA CYS A 179 6.60 11.01 17.82
C CYS A 179 8.12 11.15 17.99
N ILE A 180 8.92 10.71 17.01
CA ILE A 180 10.38 10.87 17.03
C ILE A 180 10.74 12.36 17.05
N VAL A 181 10.08 13.17 16.20
CA VAL A 181 10.29 14.62 16.14
C VAL A 181 9.90 15.28 17.47
N PHE A 182 8.72 14.94 18.02
CA PHE A 182 8.24 15.46 19.30
C PHE A 182 9.19 15.12 20.46
N LEU A 183 9.67 13.86 20.52
CA LEU A 183 10.66 13.41 21.49
C LEU A 183 12.00 14.12 21.33
N TYR A 184 12.46 14.33 20.10
CA TYR A 184 13.69 15.07 19.82
C TYR A 184 13.61 16.50 20.34
N PHE A 185 12.55 17.25 20.01
CA PHE A 185 12.35 18.61 20.49
C PHE A 185 12.14 18.67 22.00
N GLY A 186 11.35 17.75 22.55
CA GLY A 186 11.11 17.68 24.00
C GLY A 186 12.40 17.40 24.80
N ARG A 187 13.32 16.58 24.28
CA ARG A 187 14.65 16.39 24.85
C ARG A 187 15.53 17.64 24.70
N LYS A 188 15.57 18.24 23.51
CA LYS A 188 16.38 19.44 23.22
C LYS A 188 15.98 20.64 24.08
N LEU A 189 14.67 20.82 24.31
CA LEU A 189 14.08 21.90 25.10
C LEU A 189 13.90 21.54 26.59
N ARG A 190 14.35 20.35 27.02
CA ARG A 190 14.29 19.85 28.40
C ARG A 190 12.90 19.97 29.06
N TRP A 191 11.86 19.53 28.36
CA TRP A 191 10.49 19.58 28.89
C TRP A 191 10.32 18.72 30.15
N ARG A 192 9.69 19.29 31.18
CA ARG A 192 9.21 18.53 32.34
C ARG A 192 8.08 17.58 31.90
N PHE A 193 8.05 16.39 32.51
CA PHE A 193 7.09 15.31 32.21
C PHE A 193 7.08 14.87 30.74
N LEU A 194 8.25 14.81 30.10
CA LEU A 194 8.37 14.43 28.69
C LEU A 194 7.67 13.11 28.36
N PHE A 195 7.79 12.10 29.23
CA PHE A 195 7.12 10.81 29.04
C PHE A 195 5.59 10.96 28.96
N ALA A 196 4.97 11.57 29.97
CA ALA A 196 3.52 11.78 30.00
C ALA A 196 3.02 12.60 28.80
N LYS A 197 3.75 13.66 28.43
CA LYS A 197 3.42 14.47 27.23
C LYS A 197 3.52 13.66 25.95
N SER A 198 4.52 12.79 25.83
CA SER A 198 4.72 11.95 24.65
C SER A 198 3.63 10.89 24.54
N THR A 199 3.26 10.26 25.67
CA THR A 199 2.15 9.30 25.71
C THR A 199 0.83 9.95 25.33
N LEU A 200 0.53 11.15 25.87
CA LEU A 200 -0.65 11.92 25.49
C LEU A 200 -0.63 12.30 24.00
N PHE A 201 0.52 12.69 23.48
CA PHE A 201 0.69 13.05 22.08
C PHE A 201 0.44 11.85 21.15
N VAL A 202 1.01 10.68 21.45
CA VAL A 202 0.75 9.43 20.72
C VAL A 202 -0.74 9.09 20.75
N PHE A 203 -1.36 9.17 21.93
CA PHE A 203 -2.79 8.87 22.10
C PHE A 203 -3.69 9.80 21.27
N LEU A 204 -3.43 11.12 21.31
CA LEU A 204 -4.17 12.10 20.51
C LEU A 204 -3.98 11.88 19.00
N LEU A 205 -2.75 11.56 18.57
CA LEU A 205 -2.49 11.24 17.17
C LEU A 205 -3.20 9.95 16.72
N MET A 206 -3.27 8.94 17.59
CA MET A 206 -4.01 7.70 17.32
C MET A 206 -5.51 7.97 17.19
N LEU A 207 -6.09 8.80 18.07
CA LEU A 207 -7.48 9.22 17.97
C LEU A 207 -7.75 10.00 16.68
N LEU A 208 -6.84 10.92 16.32
CA LEU A 208 -6.95 11.68 15.07
C LEU A 208 -6.86 10.78 13.84
N ALA A 209 -5.96 9.79 13.83
CA ALA A 209 -5.83 8.84 12.74
C ALA A 209 -7.06 7.93 12.61
N ASN A 210 -7.63 7.48 13.74
CA ASN A 210 -8.90 6.75 13.73
C ASN A 210 -10.03 7.62 13.18
N TYR A 211 -10.13 8.86 13.65
CA TYR A 211 -11.16 9.79 13.17
C TYR A 211 -11.01 10.08 11.67
N SER A 212 -9.81 10.38 11.20
CA SER A 212 -9.59 10.67 9.78
C SER A 212 -9.89 9.45 8.91
N HIS A 213 -9.49 8.25 9.33
CA HIS A 213 -9.75 7.01 8.59
C HIS A 213 -11.26 6.77 8.37
N PHE A 214 -12.06 6.87 9.44
CA PHE A 214 -13.51 6.58 9.35
C PHE A 214 -14.36 7.74 8.83
N PHE A 215 -13.91 9.00 8.95
CA PHE A 215 -14.75 10.17 8.66
C PHE A 215 -14.23 11.08 7.55
N TRP A 216 -12.94 11.07 7.21
CA TRP A 216 -12.40 11.91 6.12
C TRP A 216 -12.09 11.13 4.86
N PHE A 217 -11.62 9.88 5.00
CA PHE A 217 -11.17 9.05 3.88
C PHE A 217 -12.15 7.92 3.54
N ALA A 218 -13.30 7.88 4.21
CA ALA A 218 -14.31 6.86 3.98
C ALA A 218 -14.78 6.84 2.51
N ASP A 219 -14.95 8.01 1.88
CA ASP A 219 -15.51 8.11 0.53
C ASP A 219 -14.50 7.94 -0.62
N ASP A 220 -13.24 7.65 -0.35
CA ASP A 220 -12.23 7.47 -1.41
C ASP A 220 -12.61 6.32 -2.37
N PHE A 221 -13.43 5.37 -1.91
CA PHE A 221 -13.97 4.27 -2.72
C PHE A 221 -15.13 4.67 -3.64
N GLN A 222 -15.87 5.74 -3.35
CA GLN A 222 -16.95 6.21 -4.22
C GLN A 222 -16.39 6.86 -5.50
N LYS A 223 -15.17 7.38 -5.44
CA LYS A 223 -14.55 8.15 -6.53
C LYS A 223 -13.79 7.28 -7.54
N GLN A 224 -13.56 6.00 -7.25
CA GLN A 224 -12.86 5.09 -8.16
C GLN A 224 -13.85 4.43 -9.13
N PRO A 225 -13.61 4.43 -10.45
CA PRO A 225 -14.43 3.68 -11.38
C PRO A 225 -14.36 2.19 -11.03
N ARG A 226 -15.52 1.59 -10.74
CA ARG A 226 -15.60 0.15 -10.48
C ARG A 226 -15.52 -0.58 -11.81
N ASP A 227 -14.60 -1.53 -11.91
CA ASP A 227 -14.64 -2.50 -12.99
C ASP A 227 -15.85 -3.40 -12.75
N GLU A 228 -16.93 -3.19 -13.50
CA GLU A 228 -18.17 -3.98 -13.40
C GLU A 228 -18.17 -5.19 -14.34
N SER A 229 -17.06 -5.47 -15.03
CA SER A 229 -16.97 -6.61 -15.97
C SER A 229 -17.34 -7.94 -15.32
N TYR A 230 -17.02 -8.11 -14.03
CA TYR A 230 -17.37 -9.32 -13.25
C TYR A 230 -18.88 -9.60 -13.23
N LYS A 231 -19.74 -8.59 -13.35
CA LYS A 231 -21.20 -8.76 -13.32
C LYS A 231 -21.76 -9.52 -14.53
N GLN A 232 -20.97 -9.65 -15.59
CA GLN A 232 -21.34 -10.38 -16.81
C GLN A 232 -20.63 -11.73 -16.96
N VAL A 233 -19.72 -12.06 -16.04
CA VAL A 233 -18.98 -13.32 -16.09
C VAL A 233 -19.85 -14.44 -15.54
N VAL A 234 -19.92 -15.55 -16.27
CA VAL A 234 -20.56 -16.78 -15.78
C VAL A 234 -19.64 -17.43 -14.76
N VAL A 235 -20.16 -17.69 -13.56
CA VAL A 235 -19.38 -18.21 -12.43
C VAL A 235 -20.02 -19.48 -11.88
N ASP A 236 -19.18 -20.49 -11.63
CA ASP A 236 -19.54 -21.68 -10.89
C ASP A 236 -19.34 -21.44 -9.39
N ALA A 237 -20.36 -21.73 -8.58
CA ALA A 237 -20.31 -21.61 -7.13
C ALA A 237 -19.16 -22.40 -6.49
N ASN A 238 -18.75 -23.53 -7.09
CA ASN A 238 -17.63 -24.34 -6.61
C ASN A 238 -16.26 -23.65 -6.73
N GLN A 239 -16.15 -22.63 -7.58
CA GLN A 239 -14.90 -21.90 -7.85
C GLN A 239 -14.82 -20.57 -7.10
N LEU A 240 -15.84 -20.23 -6.32
CA LEU A 240 -15.87 -18.98 -5.56
C LEU A 240 -14.88 -19.00 -4.39
N LEU A 241 -14.25 -17.85 -4.17
CA LEU A 241 -13.47 -17.60 -2.96
C LEU A 241 -14.43 -17.26 -1.81
N PHE A 242 -14.59 -18.17 -0.86
CA PHE A 242 -15.49 -17.97 0.30
C PHE A 242 -14.86 -17.18 1.45
N LYS A 243 -14.11 -16.10 1.12
CA LYS A 243 -13.39 -15.26 2.08
C LYS A 243 -13.47 -13.78 1.70
N ALA A 244 -13.78 -12.92 2.67
CA ALA A 244 -13.75 -11.47 2.54
C ALA A 244 -12.80 -10.84 3.58
N TYR A 245 -12.12 -9.75 3.25
CA TYR A 245 -11.01 -9.23 4.04
C TYR A 245 -11.29 -7.82 4.59
N PRO A 246 -10.88 -7.50 5.84
CA PRO A 246 -11.00 -6.17 6.42
C PRO A 246 -9.85 -5.25 5.95
N GLY A 247 -9.76 -5.05 4.64
CA GLY A 247 -8.71 -4.28 3.98
C GLY A 247 -8.40 -4.82 2.59
N LYS A 248 -7.48 -4.15 1.88
CA LYS A 248 -6.99 -4.61 0.56
C LYS A 248 -5.87 -5.62 0.67
N SER A 249 -5.18 -5.69 1.81
CA SER A 249 -4.11 -6.66 2.04
C SER A 249 -4.69 -7.94 2.66
N GLY A 250 -4.05 -9.08 2.37
CA GLY A 250 -4.36 -10.36 3.02
C GLY A 250 -3.66 -10.54 4.36
N VAL A 251 -3.21 -9.46 5.02
CA VAL A 251 -2.50 -9.52 6.30
C VAL A 251 -3.47 -9.77 7.46
N PHE A 252 -4.72 -9.33 7.31
CA PHE A 252 -5.76 -9.53 8.31
C PHE A 252 -6.58 -10.79 8.02
N ASP A 253 -7.09 -11.37 9.10
CA ASP A 253 -7.92 -12.57 9.00
C ASP A 253 -9.18 -12.30 8.20
N ALA A 254 -9.47 -13.24 7.31
CA ALA A 254 -10.64 -13.18 6.46
C ALA A 254 -11.89 -13.54 7.26
N GLN A 255 -13.00 -12.90 6.93
CA GLN A 255 -14.33 -13.35 7.33
C GLN A 255 -14.88 -14.35 6.32
N ALA A 256 -15.71 -15.28 6.81
CA ALA A 256 -16.34 -16.29 5.98
C ALA A 256 -17.44 -15.68 5.10
N ILE A 257 -17.46 -16.07 3.83
CA ILE A 257 -18.68 -16.02 3.03
C ILE A 257 -19.38 -17.36 3.23
N ASN A 258 -20.59 -17.33 3.77
CA ASN A 258 -21.35 -18.50 4.20
C ASN A 258 -22.77 -18.57 3.59
N VAL A 259 -23.15 -17.59 2.78
CA VAL A 259 -24.43 -17.53 2.07
C VAL A 259 -24.18 -17.23 0.60
N VAL A 260 -24.91 -17.88 -0.29
CA VAL A 260 -24.99 -17.56 -1.72
C VAL A 260 -26.46 -17.47 -2.11
N TYR A 261 -26.81 -16.45 -2.87
CA TYR A 261 -28.16 -16.23 -3.35
C TYR A 261 -28.17 -16.01 -4.86
N ILE A 262 -29.06 -16.72 -5.57
CA ILE A 262 -29.19 -16.66 -7.01
C ILE A 262 -30.52 -16.00 -7.36
N GLY A 263 -30.47 -14.80 -7.93
CA GLY A 263 -31.66 -14.01 -8.25
C GLY A 263 -31.43 -12.52 -8.42
N GLU A 264 -32.53 -11.77 -8.43
CA GLU A 264 -32.55 -10.31 -8.34
C GLU A 264 -31.81 -9.83 -7.09
N PRO A 265 -31.29 -8.59 -7.02
CA PRO A 265 -30.58 -8.10 -5.84
C PRO A 265 -31.33 -8.41 -4.52
N PRO A 266 -30.67 -8.96 -3.48
CA PRO A 266 -31.33 -9.46 -2.27
C PRO A 266 -32.03 -8.40 -1.40
N ARG A 267 -32.16 -7.15 -1.85
CA ARG A 267 -32.79 -6.07 -1.07
C ARG A 267 -34.24 -6.40 -0.68
N SER A 268 -35.01 -6.94 -1.61
CA SER A 268 -36.41 -7.33 -1.36
C SER A 268 -36.47 -8.50 -0.37
N LEU A 269 -35.67 -9.54 -0.61
CA LEU A 269 -35.51 -10.70 0.26
C LEU A 269 -35.21 -10.26 1.70
N MET A 270 -34.16 -9.46 1.89
CA MET A 270 -33.72 -9.01 3.22
C MET A 270 -34.79 -8.16 3.92
N LYS A 271 -35.44 -7.23 3.21
CA LYS A 271 -36.53 -6.41 3.78
C LYS A 271 -37.72 -7.24 4.22
N THR A 272 -38.13 -8.24 3.44
CA THR A 272 -39.23 -9.15 3.80
C THR A 272 -38.88 -10.00 5.03
N LEU A 273 -37.62 -10.36 5.21
CA LEU A 273 -37.11 -11.04 6.41
C LEU A 273 -36.95 -10.10 7.62
N GLY A 274 -37.30 -8.81 7.49
CA GLY A 274 -37.21 -7.83 8.58
C GLY A 274 -35.82 -7.24 8.82
N TRP A 275 -34.88 -7.42 7.88
CA TRP A 275 -33.56 -6.84 7.95
C TRP A 275 -33.55 -5.40 7.45
N ILE A 276 -32.74 -4.57 8.11
CA ILE A 276 -32.60 -3.14 7.83
C ILE A 276 -31.34 -2.94 6.97
N GLU A 277 -31.48 -2.26 5.83
CA GLU A 277 -30.34 -1.88 5.00
C GLU A 277 -29.44 -0.92 5.79
N ASN A 278 -28.19 -1.32 5.98
CA ASN A 278 -27.25 -0.61 6.82
C ASN A 278 -26.41 0.39 6.03
N GLN A 279 -25.97 1.44 6.71
CA GLN A 279 -25.01 2.38 6.16
C GLN A 279 -23.58 1.88 6.36
N THR A 280 -22.74 2.13 5.36
CA THR A 280 -21.33 1.76 5.36
C THR A 280 -20.48 3.00 5.16
N PHE A 281 -19.34 3.07 5.84
CA PHE A 281 -18.43 4.21 5.73
C PHE A 281 -18.04 4.47 4.27
N SER A 282 -17.74 3.44 3.48
CA SER A 282 -17.36 3.63 2.06
C SER A 282 -18.42 4.16 1.10
N ARG A 283 -19.69 4.25 1.51
CA ARG A 283 -20.82 4.51 0.57
C ARG A 283 -21.79 5.59 1.00
N ASN A 284 -21.76 6.00 2.26
CA ASN A 284 -22.83 6.82 2.83
C ASN A 284 -22.36 8.16 3.38
N ASP A 285 -21.11 8.58 3.13
CA ASP A 285 -20.53 9.85 3.62
C ASP A 285 -20.98 10.15 5.06
N ILE A 286 -20.60 9.24 5.96
CA ILE A 286 -21.10 9.24 7.33
C ILE A 286 -20.26 10.23 8.12
N GLU A 287 -20.82 11.37 8.52
CA GLU A 287 -20.17 12.25 9.48
C GLU A 287 -20.29 11.71 10.91
N PHE A 288 -19.46 12.22 11.83
CA PHE A 288 -19.50 11.84 13.24
C PHE A 288 -20.88 12.07 13.90
N LYS A 289 -21.61 13.11 13.46
CA LYS A 289 -22.98 13.37 13.96
C LYS A 289 -23.98 12.32 13.49
N ASP A 290 -23.85 11.85 12.26
CA ASP A 290 -24.69 10.79 11.71
C ASP A 290 -24.37 9.45 12.36
N TYR A 291 -23.09 9.17 12.61
CA TYR A 291 -22.66 8.02 13.42
C TYR A 291 -23.37 8.00 14.79
N LEU A 292 -23.35 9.11 15.54
CA LEU A 292 -24.06 9.19 16.83
C LEU A 292 -25.59 9.03 16.69
N ARG A 293 -26.18 9.51 15.59
CA ARG A 293 -27.62 9.33 15.31
C ARG A 293 -27.95 7.85 15.07
N LEU A 294 -27.14 7.17 14.26
CA LEU A 294 -27.26 5.74 13.93
C LEU A 294 -27.14 4.86 15.18
N LEU A 295 -26.22 5.18 16.09
CA LEU A 295 -26.11 4.48 17.37
C LEU A 295 -27.37 4.60 18.22
N ARG A 296 -27.94 5.80 18.32
CA ARG A 296 -29.20 6.01 19.06
C ARG A 296 -30.38 5.29 18.41
N ALA A 297 -30.36 5.16 17.08
CA ALA A 297 -31.37 4.44 16.32
C ALA A 297 -31.20 2.90 16.36
N LYS A 298 -30.19 2.37 17.08
CA LYS A 298 -29.87 0.93 17.10
C LYS A 298 -29.56 0.35 15.72
N THR A 299 -28.94 1.18 14.89
CA THR A 299 -28.49 0.81 13.54
C THR A 299 -27.06 1.31 13.32
N PRO A 300 -26.06 0.84 14.09
CA PRO A 300 -24.68 1.30 13.91
C PRO A 300 -24.24 1.04 12.47
N PRO A 301 -23.40 1.90 11.86
CA PRO A 301 -22.83 1.57 10.57
C PRO A 301 -21.92 0.34 10.67
N VAL A 302 -21.67 -0.26 9.52
CA VAL A 302 -20.84 -1.46 9.38
C VAL A 302 -19.56 -1.09 8.63
N SER A 303 -18.43 -1.61 9.11
CA SER A 303 -17.14 -1.50 8.43
C SER A 303 -17.13 -2.28 7.13
N ASP A 304 -16.29 -1.82 6.21
CA ASP A 304 -16.17 -2.40 4.89
C ASP A 304 -15.39 -3.71 4.90
N LEU A 305 -15.83 -4.64 4.07
CA LEU A 305 -15.10 -5.85 3.74
C LEU A 305 -14.88 -5.89 2.24
N PHE A 306 -13.73 -6.43 1.86
CA PHE A 306 -13.30 -6.50 0.48
C PHE A 306 -13.32 -7.95 0.01
N TRP A 307 -13.99 -8.17 -1.11
CA TRP A 307 -13.94 -9.42 -1.85
C TRP A 307 -13.27 -9.13 -3.18
N HIS A 308 -12.14 -9.80 -3.46
CA HIS A 308 -11.28 -9.52 -4.63
C HIS A 308 -10.92 -8.04 -4.80
N GLY A 309 -10.74 -7.31 -3.69
CA GLY A 309 -10.41 -5.88 -3.69
C GLY A 309 -11.61 -4.96 -3.92
N SER A 310 -12.81 -5.49 -4.14
CA SER A 310 -14.05 -4.73 -4.26
C SER A 310 -14.81 -4.65 -2.93
N PRO A 311 -15.24 -3.46 -2.49
CA PRO A 311 -16.06 -3.32 -1.29
C PRO A 311 -17.45 -3.90 -1.52
N GLN A 312 -18.15 -4.23 -0.44
CA GLN A 312 -19.51 -4.76 -0.51
C GLN A 312 -20.48 -3.81 -1.23
N GLU A 313 -21.43 -4.40 -1.97
CA GLU A 313 -22.46 -3.66 -2.71
C GLU A 313 -23.68 -3.34 -1.85
N MET A 314 -23.93 -4.11 -0.79
CA MET A 314 -25.01 -3.88 0.18
C MET A 314 -24.61 -4.45 1.54
N ALA A 315 -25.15 -3.87 2.60
CA ALA A 315 -25.04 -4.40 3.95
C ALA A 315 -26.41 -4.34 4.62
N PHE A 316 -26.73 -5.32 5.45
CA PHE A 316 -27.96 -5.39 6.20
C PHE A 316 -27.67 -5.80 7.64
N GLN A 317 -28.53 -5.39 8.57
CA GLN A 317 -28.48 -5.83 9.96
C GLN A 317 -29.88 -6.02 10.54
N LEU A 318 -29.98 -6.86 11.56
CA LEU A 318 -31.12 -6.85 12.46
C LEU A 318 -30.93 -5.74 13.52
N PRO A 319 -32.01 -5.21 14.11
CA PRO A 319 -31.91 -4.21 15.18
C PRO A 319 -31.04 -4.73 16.33
N GLY A 320 -30.05 -3.94 16.74
CA GLY A 320 -29.08 -4.33 17.76
C GLY A 320 -28.23 -3.16 18.24
N ASP A 321 -27.20 -3.45 19.02
CA ASP A 321 -26.20 -2.46 19.40
C ASP A 321 -24.86 -2.72 18.69
N LEU A 322 -23.83 -1.96 19.04
CA LEU A 322 -22.48 -2.16 18.49
C LEU A 322 -21.97 -3.58 18.82
N MET A 323 -22.21 -4.06 20.04
CA MET A 323 -21.64 -5.31 20.54
C MET A 323 -22.43 -6.55 20.10
N HIS A 324 -23.74 -6.43 19.89
CA HIS A 324 -24.66 -7.55 19.68
C HIS A 324 -25.62 -7.27 18.54
N ARG A 325 -25.35 -7.87 17.38
CA ARG A 325 -26.22 -7.81 16.21
C ARG A 325 -25.84 -8.86 15.17
N SER A 326 -26.83 -9.37 14.46
CA SER A 326 -26.59 -10.09 13.21
C SER A 326 -26.48 -9.10 12.07
N HIS A 327 -25.45 -9.24 11.25
CA HIS A 327 -25.23 -8.41 10.07
C HIS A 327 -24.76 -9.27 8.89
N ILE A 328 -25.13 -8.85 7.67
CA ILE A 328 -24.72 -9.52 6.43
C ILE A 328 -24.29 -8.50 5.38
N ARG A 329 -23.19 -8.79 4.69
CA ARG A 329 -22.68 -8.00 3.57
C ARG A 329 -22.80 -8.80 2.28
N TRP A 330 -23.16 -8.14 1.18
CA TRP A 330 -23.41 -8.77 -0.11
C TRP A 330 -22.51 -8.21 -1.22
N TRP A 331 -22.03 -9.11 -2.07
CA TRP A 331 -21.32 -8.81 -3.31
C TRP A 331 -22.01 -9.54 -4.47
N GLN A 332 -22.18 -8.88 -5.61
CA GLN A 332 -22.48 -9.63 -6.83
C GLN A 332 -21.18 -10.30 -7.27
N VAL A 333 -21.22 -11.60 -7.55
CA VAL A 333 -20.02 -12.37 -7.92
C VAL A 333 -20.02 -12.77 -9.39
N GLY A 334 -21.17 -12.67 -10.07
CA GLY A 334 -21.30 -12.95 -11.49
C GLY A 334 -22.72 -13.37 -11.85
N ILE A 335 -22.83 -14.20 -12.87
CA ILE A 335 -24.07 -14.83 -13.33
C ILE A 335 -23.95 -16.33 -13.14
N ASP A 336 -24.99 -16.96 -12.60
CA ASP A 336 -25.04 -18.41 -12.49
C ASP A 336 -25.27 -19.05 -13.87
N GLY A 337 -24.42 -20.00 -14.26
CA GLY A 337 -24.47 -20.61 -15.59
C GLY A 337 -25.67 -21.51 -15.84
N SER A 338 -26.38 -21.95 -14.80
CA SER A 338 -27.55 -22.83 -14.93
C SER A 338 -28.86 -22.07 -15.04
N THR A 339 -28.95 -20.91 -14.37
CA THR A 339 -30.18 -20.11 -14.28
C THR A 339 -30.11 -18.81 -15.07
N GLU A 340 -28.92 -18.40 -15.53
CA GLU A 340 -28.63 -17.12 -16.15
C GLU A 340 -29.02 -15.91 -15.28
N LYS A 341 -29.18 -16.12 -13.96
CA LYS A 341 -29.52 -15.08 -12.99
C LYS A 341 -28.26 -14.58 -12.26
N PRO A 342 -28.27 -13.33 -11.75
CA PRO A 342 -27.17 -12.83 -10.94
C PRO A 342 -26.94 -13.71 -9.69
N MET A 343 -25.66 -13.99 -9.42
CA MET A 343 -25.22 -14.69 -8.22
C MET A 343 -24.64 -13.69 -7.22
N TRP A 344 -25.06 -13.81 -5.97
CA TRP A 344 -24.67 -12.95 -4.86
C TRP A 344 -24.00 -13.77 -3.76
N ALA A 345 -22.83 -13.33 -3.31
CA ALA A 345 -22.15 -13.89 -2.15
C ALA A 345 -22.42 -13.05 -0.91
N GLY A 346 -22.72 -13.70 0.20
CA GLY A 346 -23.08 -13.11 1.48
C GLY A 346 -22.13 -13.53 2.60
N ALA A 347 -21.54 -12.56 3.30
CA ALA A 347 -20.81 -12.77 4.54
C ALA A 347 -21.73 -12.42 5.71
N LEU A 348 -22.35 -13.45 6.32
CA LEU A 348 -23.25 -13.34 7.45
C LEU A 348 -22.50 -13.65 8.75
N SER A 349 -22.63 -12.76 9.74
CA SER A 349 -21.93 -12.88 11.01
C SER A 349 -22.74 -12.29 12.16
N TYR A 350 -22.40 -12.69 13.37
CA TYR A 350 -22.92 -12.13 14.60
C TYR A 350 -21.82 -11.38 15.32
N ASP A 351 -22.06 -10.12 15.67
CA ASP A 351 -21.19 -9.38 16.57
C ASP A 351 -21.49 -9.84 18.01
N ASN A 352 -20.45 -10.14 18.80
CA ASN A 352 -20.58 -10.56 20.21
C ASN A 352 -19.76 -9.70 21.19
N GLY A 353 -19.13 -8.62 20.72
CA GLY A 353 -18.31 -7.76 21.57
C GLY A 353 -17.54 -6.70 20.79
N LEU A 354 -16.55 -6.12 21.46
CA LEU A 354 -15.57 -5.20 20.89
C LEU A 354 -14.17 -5.74 21.15
N GLN A 355 -13.30 -5.61 20.16
CA GLN A 355 -11.91 -6.03 20.20
C GLN A 355 -11.02 -4.91 19.68
N PHE A 356 -9.82 -4.81 20.26
CA PHE A 356 -8.78 -3.94 19.75
C PHE A 356 -8.01 -4.70 18.67
N THR A 357 -8.20 -4.33 17.41
CA THR A 357 -7.64 -5.03 16.26
C THR A 357 -6.95 -4.05 15.32
N PRO A 358 -5.85 -4.46 14.67
CA PRO A 358 -5.35 -3.72 13.52
C PRO A 358 -6.34 -3.87 12.36
N TYR A 359 -6.67 -2.77 11.71
CA TYR A 359 -7.60 -2.67 10.58
C TYR A 359 -7.10 -1.62 9.62
N SER A 360 -6.94 -1.98 8.34
CA SER A 360 -6.41 -1.08 7.31
C SER A 360 -5.14 -0.33 7.77
N GLY A 361 -4.26 -1.04 8.49
CA GLY A 361 -2.95 -0.56 8.96
C GLY A 361 -2.98 0.47 10.09
N ILE A 362 -4.10 0.66 10.77
CA ILE A 362 -4.20 1.38 12.04
C ILE A 362 -4.73 0.46 13.14
N PHE A 363 -4.40 0.75 14.40
CA PHE A 363 -5.06 0.10 15.53
C PHE A 363 -6.35 0.83 15.88
N THR A 364 -7.44 0.07 15.98
CA THR A 364 -8.77 0.60 16.24
C THR A 364 -9.58 -0.37 17.10
N VAL A 365 -10.73 0.09 17.57
CA VAL A 365 -11.70 -0.74 18.29
C VAL A 365 -12.79 -1.11 17.29
N LEU A 366 -12.85 -2.38 16.92
CA LEU A 366 -13.89 -2.95 16.08
C LEU A 366 -14.73 -3.95 16.85
N HIS A 367 -15.80 -4.43 16.22
CA HIS A 367 -16.63 -5.49 16.77
C HIS A 367 -15.91 -6.83 16.67
N SER A 368 -16.00 -7.63 17.72
CA SER A 368 -15.62 -9.05 17.66
C SER A 368 -16.77 -9.83 17.06
N ILE A 369 -16.43 -10.78 16.18
CA ILE A 369 -17.39 -11.65 15.53
C ILE A 369 -17.42 -12.99 16.26
N ASP A 370 -18.62 -13.56 16.42
CA ASP A 370 -18.77 -14.90 16.95
C ASP A 370 -18.02 -15.90 16.07
N PRO A 371 -17.09 -16.69 16.63
CA PRO A 371 -16.31 -17.61 15.85
C PRO A 371 -17.17 -18.64 15.11
N ASN A 372 -18.37 -18.98 15.59
CA ASN A 372 -19.22 -19.95 14.92
C ASN A 372 -20.19 -19.29 13.94
N VAL A 373 -19.71 -19.05 12.72
CA VAL A 373 -20.49 -18.41 11.65
C VAL A 373 -21.66 -19.26 11.14
N ASP A 374 -21.65 -20.56 11.42
CA ASP A 374 -22.70 -21.48 10.97
C ASP A 374 -24.02 -21.27 11.73
N ILE A 375 -23.96 -20.81 12.99
CA ILE A 375 -25.17 -20.56 13.81
C ILE A 375 -26.07 -19.53 13.14
N GLU A 376 -25.51 -18.41 12.69
CA GLU A 376 -26.30 -17.37 12.02
C GLU A 376 -26.77 -17.80 10.63
N ARG A 377 -25.92 -18.52 9.89
CA ARG A 377 -26.28 -19.12 8.60
C ARG A 377 -27.51 -20.03 8.74
N ASP A 378 -27.48 -20.93 9.71
CA ASP A 378 -28.55 -21.89 9.94
C ASP A 378 -29.82 -21.18 10.45
N ARG A 379 -29.68 -20.11 11.26
CA ARG A 379 -30.80 -19.25 11.65
C ARG A 379 -31.44 -18.57 10.45
N LEU A 380 -30.65 -18.02 9.52
CA LEU A 380 -31.16 -17.41 8.30
C LEU A 380 -31.89 -18.43 7.43
N ALA A 381 -31.32 -19.63 7.26
CA ALA A 381 -31.94 -20.72 6.52
C ALA A 381 -33.32 -21.08 7.09
N ALA A 382 -33.41 -21.26 8.41
CA ALA A 382 -34.67 -21.53 9.09
C ALA A 382 -35.69 -20.38 8.95
N GLN A 383 -35.22 -19.13 8.98
CA GLN A 383 -36.08 -17.96 8.79
C GLN A 383 -36.68 -17.91 7.38
N ILE A 384 -35.88 -18.18 6.36
CA ILE A 384 -36.32 -18.22 4.95
C ILE A 384 -37.31 -19.36 4.75
N ALA A 385 -37.00 -20.56 5.21
CA ALA A 385 -37.90 -21.71 5.10
C ALA A 385 -39.28 -21.45 5.73
N ARG A 386 -39.32 -20.65 6.81
CA ARG A 386 -40.57 -20.29 7.51
C ARG A 386 -41.36 -19.18 6.81
N LEU A 387 -40.68 -18.12 6.36
CA LEU A 387 -41.35 -16.90 5.88
C LEU A 387 -41.50 -16.85 4.36
N LEU A 388 -40.70 -17.61 3.63
CA LEU A 388 -40.58 -17.57 2.17
C LEU A 388 -40.60 -18.99 1.59
N PRO A 389 -41.76 -19.68 1.61
CA PRO A 389 -41.86 -21.08 1.18
C PRO A 389 -41.54 -21.32 -0.30
N HIS A 390 -41.51 -20.26 -1.12
CA HIS A 390 -41.14 -20.32 -2.54
C HIS A 390 -39.62 -20.23 -2.77
N HIS A 391 -38.82 -20.04 -1.71
CA HIS A 391 -37.38 -20.04 -1.80
C HIS A 391 -36.84 -21.40 -1.35
N LEU A 392 -36.03 -22.02 -2.20
CA LEU A 392 -35.30 -23.23 -1.88
C LEU A 392 -34.03 -22.84 -1.11
N THR A 393 -33.80 -23.49 0.03
CA THR A 393 -32.58 -23.35 0.83
C THR A 393 -31.84 -24.69 0.87
N LEU A 394 -30.59 -24.73 0.42
CA LEU A 394 -29.76 -25.94 0.43
C LEU A 394 -28.39 -25.64 1.05
N LEU A 395 -27.91 -26.53 1.91
CA LEU A 395 -26.54 -26.46 2.44
C LEU A 395 -25.63 -27.32 1.57
N GLN A 396 -24.68 -26.69 0.87
CA GLN A 396 -23.73 -27.39 -0.01
C GLN A 396 -22.29 -27.30 0.53
N PRO A 397 -21.50 -28.38 0.51
CA PRO A 397 -20.12 -28.39 1.00
C PRO A 397 -19.15 -27.74 -0.01
N LEU A 398 -19.27 -26.42 -0.22
CA LEU A 398 -18.47 -25.66 -1.19
C LEU A 398 -17.15 -25.13 -0.62
N SER A 399 -16.98 -25.16 0.70
CA SER A 399 -15.77 -24.71 1.38
C SER A 399 -15.19 -25.83 2.24
N LYS A 400 -13.91 -25.68 2.63
CA LYS A 400 -13.27 -26.62 3.55
C LYS A 400 -13.72 -26.33 4.99
N PRO A 401 -14.09 -27.35 5.79
CA PRO A 401 -14.33 -27.17 7.21
C PRO A 401 -13.12 -26.53 7.89
N ARG A 402 -13.36 -25.60 8.81
CA ARG A 402 -12.33 -24.92 9.59
C ARG A 402 -12.71 -24.91 11.06
N ARG A 403 -11.71 -25.06 11.92
CA ARG A 403 -11.84 -24.81 13.35
C ARG A 403 -11.16 -23.48 13.65
N GLN A 404 -11.63 -22.84 14.71
CA GLN A 404 -10.94 -21.67 15.24
C GLN A 404 -9.57 -22.11 15.77
N ASP A 405 -8.52 -21.40 15.35
CA ASP A 405 -7.14 -21.60 15.79
C ASP A 405 -6.38 -20.26 15.72
N ASP A 406 -5.08 -20.27 16.03
CA ASP A 406 -4.24 -19.06 16.03
C ASP A 406 -4.09 -18.42 14.64
N GLU A 407 -4.49 -19.11 13.55
CA GLU A 407 -4.44 -18.63 12.17
C GLU A 407 -5.83 -18.28 11.61
N HIS A 408 -6.92 -18.55 12.35
CA HIS A 408 -8.28 -18.39 11.88
C HIS A 408 -9.24 -17.94 12.98
N ASP A 409 -9.76 -16.72 12.82
CA ASP A 409 -10.72 -16.10 13.73
C ASP A 409 -12.12 -16.76 13.75
N TYR A 410 -12.41 -17.69 12.84
CA TYR A 410 -13.72 -18.35 12.75
C TYR A 410 -13.65 -19.86 12.51
N SER A 411 -14.75 -20.51 12.86
CA SER A 411 -15.05 -21.93 12.67
C SER A 411 -16.25 -22.10 11.76
N THR A 412 -16.18 -23.08 10.85
CA THR A 412 -17.28 -23.44 9.94
C THR A 412 -17.19 -24.91 9.58
N ASP A 413 -18.33 -25.54 9.36
CA ASP A 413 -18.49 -26.89 8.82
C ASP A 413 -18.19 -26.98 7.31
N GLY A 414 -17.85 -25.86 6.66
CA GLY A 414 -17.51 -25.78 5.24
C GLY A 414 -18.73 -25.76 4.31
N ARG A 415 -19.94 -25.80 4.85
CA ARG A 415 -21.18 -25.74 4.07
C ARG A 415 -21.57 -24.28 3.82
N ILE A 416 -22.09 -24.01 2.64
CA ILE A 416 -22.58 -22.71 2.21
C ILE A 416 -24.08 -22.82 2.02
N LEU A 417 -24.83 -21.85 2.54
CA LEU A 417 -26.27 -21.76 2.35
C LEU A 417 -26.57 -21.19 0.97
N MET A 418 -27.03 -22.05 0.07
CA MET A 418 -27.55 -21.69 -1.25
C MET A 418 -29.02 -21.34 -1.14
N ILE A 419 -29.40 -20.14 -1.61
CA ILE A 419 -30.77 -19.65 -1.64
C ILE A 419 -31.15 -19.39 -3.09
N GLN A 420 -32.27 -19.95 -3.54
CA GLN A 420 -32.77 -19.75 -4.90
C GLN A 420 -34.30 -19.66 -4.90
N GLU A 421 -34.83 -18.71 -5.66
CA GLU A 421 -36.27 -18.63 -5.90
C GLU A 421 -36.73 -19.75 -6.84
N GLN A 422 -37.75 -20.52 -6.42
CA GLN A 422 -38.32 -21.57 -7.26
C GLN A 422 -39.13 -20.96 -8.40
N SER A 423 -38.87 -21.40 -9.64
CA SER A 423 -39.75 -21.04 -10.75
C SER A 423 -41.13 -21.72 -10.58
N LEU A 424 -42.21 -20.99 -10.88
CA LEU A 424 -43.59 -21.49 -10.80
C LEU A 424 -43.84 -22.78 -11.59
N LEU A 425 -43.02 -23.08 -12.61
CA LEU A 425 -43.09 -24.28 -13.44
C LEU A 425 -42.62 -25.56 -12.71
N ALA A 426 -41.70 -25.45 -11.75
CA ALA A 426 -41.19 -26.61 -11.01
C ALA A 426 -42.22 -27.15 -9.99
N ILE A 427 -43.05 -26.25 -9.43
CA ILE A 427 -44.04 -26.59 -8.39
C ILE A 427 -45.18 -27.47 -8.94
N GLN A 428 -45.50 -27.37 -10.24
CA GLN A 428 -46.52 -28.19 -10.88
C GLN A 428 -46.05 -29.64 -11.12
N SER A 429 -44.75 -29.89 -11.31
CA SER A 429 -44.20 -31.23 -11.56
C SER A 429 -44.11 -32.12 -10.30
N HIS A 430 -44.11 -31.54 -9.11
CA HIS A 430 -44.10 -32.28 -7.84
C HIS A 430 -45.50 -32.54 -7.27
N ARG A 431 -46.55 -32.04 -7.92
CA ARG A 431 -47.96 -32.26 -7.53
C ARG A 431 -48.72 -33.16 -8.51
N SER A 432 -48.07 -33.67 -9.56
CA SER A 432 -48.66 -34.60 -10.54
C SER A 432 -48.34 -36.05 -10.21
#